data_AF-A0A162GMK5-F1
#
_entry.id   AF-A0A162GMK5-F1
#
_cell.length_a   1.000
_cell.length_b   1.000
_cell.length_c   1.000
_cell.angle_alpha   90.00
_cell.angle_beta   90.00
_cell.angle_gamma   90.00
#
_symmetry.space_group_name_H-M   'P 1'
#
loop_
_entity.id
_entity.type
_entity.pdbx_description
1 polymer ?
#
loop_
_entity_poly.entity_id
_entity_poly.type
_entity_poly.pdbx_seq_one_letter_code
_entity_poly.pdbx_strand_id
1 'polypeptide(L)'
;MTDPRPTRSRDLLIAAITTALDGPGDDQPSITELCAAAGVSRPTFYQHFGDVPSLIEAAAVERMHALFGDVVPGVAAVDWEGTVPRIVRELLEGLLVHANFYRRVLSGGTARAVQESVVAFLVRRLLAFSPLAERAPGGGDHARVERFATLLAAGTTWLVVGWLLDGDARRPAAEASADIAELLVTGVASQRLAALHSSK
;
A
#
# COMPACT_ATOMS: atom_id res chain seq x y z
N MET A 1 -15.64 20.94 16.26
CA MET A 1 -14.37 21.61 16.62
C MET A 1 -13.56 20.62 17.44
N THR A 2 -12.77 19.77 16.76
CA THR A 2 -12.08 18.62 17.35
C THR A 2 -10.88 19.10 18.16
N ASP A 3 -10.70 18.59 19.38
CA ASP A 3 -9.54 18.93 20.23
C ASP A 3 -8.24 18.59 19.48
N PRO A 4 -7.30 19.54 19.28
CA PRO A 4 -6.04 19.28 18.58
C PRO A 4 -5.08 18.35 19.32
N ARG A 5 -5.26 18.18 20.64
CA ARG A 5 -4.34 17.42 21.50
C ARG A 5 -4.38 15.90 21.23
N PRO A 6 -5.57 15.26 21.07
CA PRO A 6 -5.67 13.88 20.61
C PRO A 6 -4.95 13.60 19.30
N THR A 7 -5.16 14.42 18.25
CA THR A 7 -4.52 14.20 16.94
C THR A 7 -3.00 14.27 17.05
N ARG A 8 -2.48 15.28 17.76
CA ARG A 8 -1.03 15.45 17.94
C ARG A 8 -0.37 14.26 18.64
N SER A 9 -1.02 13.68 19.66
CA SER A 9 -0.45 12.54 20.40
C SER A 9 -0.48 11.23 19.61
N ARG A 10 -1.50 11.02 18.77
CA ARG A 10 -1.54 9.92 17.81
C ARG A 10 -0.37 10.01 16.82
N ASP A 11 -0.16 11.18 16.24
CA ASP A 11 0.88 11.38 15.22
C ASP A 11 2.30 11.22 15.80
N LEU A 12 2.51 11.64 17.05
CA LEU A 12 3.78 11.42 17.76
C LEU A 12 4.06 9.93 18.00
N LEU A 13 3.04 9.15 18.35
CA LEU A 13 3.18 7.69 18.53
C LEU A 13 3.50 6.99 17.19
N ILE A 14 2.86 7.43 16.10
CA ILE A 14 3.14 6.93 14.75
C ILE A 14 4.58 7.26 14.34
N ALA A 15 5.01 8.50 14.52
CA ALA A 15 6.39 8.90 14.24
C ALA A 15 7.41 8.07 15.05
N ALA A 16 7.12 7.78 16.32
CA ALA A 16 7.99 6.98 17.19
C ALA A 16 8.12 5.53 16.70
N ILE A 17 7.01 4.84 16.41
CA ILE A 17 7.09 3.46 15.88
C ILE A 17 7.75 3.42 14.50
N THR A 18 7.47 4.42 13.66
CA THR A 18 8.03 4.53 12.33
C THR A 18 9.56 4.67 12.39
N THR A 19 10.06 5.54 13.26
CA THR A 19 11.50 5.72 13.48
C THR A 19 12.14 4.46 14.05
N ALA A 20 11.48 3.80 14.99
CA ALA A 20 11.99 2.56 15.59
C ALA A 20 12.16 1.44 14.55
N LEU A 21 11.18 1.28 13.64
CA LEU A 21 11.21 0.26 12.61
C LEU A 21 12.14 0.59 11.43
N ASP A 22 12.45 1.87 11.17
CA ASP A 22 13.50 2.26 10.22
C ASP A 22 14.91 1.97 10.76
N GLY A 23 15.07 2.03 12.08
CA GLY A 23 16.33 1.82 12.79
C GLY A 23 16.90 0.40 12.71
N PRO A 24 18.14 0.20 13.19
CA PRO A 24 18.80 -1.11 13.23
C PRO A 24 18.22 -2.03 14.32
N GLY A 25 18.32 -3.36 14.12
CA GLY A 25 18.06 -4.43 15.11
C GLY A 25 16.60 -4.91 15.16
N ASP A 26 16.34 -6.22 15.24
CA ASP A 26 15.04 -6.83 14.87
C ASP A 26 13.91 -6.76 15.92
N ASP A 27 14.18 -6.22 17.09
CA ASP A 27 13.23 -6.24 18.21
C ASP A 27 12.09 -5.22 18.03
N GLN A 28 10.88 -5.67 18.35
CA GLN A 28 9.72 -4.79 18.42
C GLN A 28 9.81 -3.91 19.68
N PRO A 29 9.69 -2.58 19.57
CA PRO A 29 9.78 -1.71 20.73
C PRO A 29 8.61 -1.92 21.68
N SER A 30 8.89 -1.85 22.98
CA SER A 30 7.88 -1.91 24.03
C SER A 30 7.04 -0.63 24.06
N ILE A 31 5.83 -0.72 24.62
CA ILE A 31 4.97 0.46 24.84
C ILE A 31 5.69 1.53 25.67
N THR A 32 6.54 1.13 26.64
CA THR A 32 7.30 2.08 27.46
C THR A 32 8.29 2.88 26.62
N GLU A 33 9.06 2.21 25.77
CA GLU A 33 10.04 2.85 24.89
C GLU A 33 9.35 3.78 23.88
N LEU A 34 8.23 3.34 23.32
CA LEU A 34 7.42 4.15 22.41
C LEU A 34 6.86 5.40 23.08
N CYS A 35 6.32 5.27 24.29
CA CYS A 35 5.82 6.41 25.06
C CYS A 35 6.95 7.40 25.39
N ALA A 36 8.11 6.90 25.79
CA ALA A 36 9.28 7.72 26.08
C ALA A 36 9.77 8.47 24.83
N ALA A 37 9.88 7.78 23.68
CA ALA A 37 10.30 8.37 22.42
C ALA A 37 9.30 9.42 21.90
N ALA A 38 8.00 9.17 22.05
CA ALA A 38 6.94 10.09 21.63
C ALA A 38 6.69 11.24 22.62
N GLY A 39 7.28 11.19 23.82
CA GLY A 39 7.02 12.18 24.88
C GLY A 39 5.58 12.14 25.42
N VAL A 40 4.95 10.97 25.43
CA VAL A 40 3.56 10.78 25.89
C VAL A 40 3.47 9.79 27.05
N SER A 41 2.34 9.78 27.76
CA SER A 41 2.09 8.82 28.84
C SER A 41 1.54 7.49 28.32
N ARG A 42 1.70 6.40 29.10
CA ARG A 42 1.05 5.12 28.81
C ARG A 42 -0.49 5.21 28.70
N PRO A 43 -1.20 5.94 29.58
CA PRO A 43 -2.62 6.20 29.38
C PRO A 43 -2.93 6.87 28.04
N THR A 44 -2.07 7.79 27.57
CA THR A 44 -2.22 8.41 26.24
C THR A 44 -2.02 7.42 25.11
N PHE A 45 -1.10 6.45 25.24
CA PHE A 45 -0.98 5.36 24.28
C PHE A 45 -2.30 4.58 24.15
N TYR A 46 -2.84 4.11 25.28
CA TYR A 46 -4.06 3.31 25.30
C TYR A 46 -5.34 4.07 24.91
N GLN A 47 -5.30 5.40 24.88
CA GLN A 47 -6.37 6.21 24.30
C GLN A 47 -6.45 6.08 22.77
N HIS A 48 -5.33 5.76 22.10
CA HIS A 48 -5.24 5.71 20.64
C HIS A 48 -5.07 4.30 20.10
N PHE A 49 -4.31 3.45 20.80
CA PHE A 49 -3.93 2.11 20.33
C PHE A 49 -4.11 1.08 21.44
N GLY A 50 -4.72 -0.06 21.10
CA GLY A 50 -4.90 -1.16 22.05
C GLY A 50 -3.60 -1.89 22.38
N ASP A 51 -2.67 -1.91 21.43
CA ASP A 51 -1.40 -2.63 21.50
C ASP A 51 -0.39 -2.07 20.48
N VAL A 52 0.84 -2.60 20.48
CA VAL A 52 1.87 -2.20 19.51
C VAL A 52 1.54 -2.66 18.07
N PRO A 53 1.02 -3.88 17.83
CA PRO A 53 0.58 -4.30 16.49
C PRO A 53 -0.39 -3.32 15.80
N SER A 54 -1.42 -2.82 16.49
CA SER A 54 -2.36 -1.84 15.93
C SER A 54 -1.70 -0.50 15.59
N LEU A 55 -0.70 -0.08 16.37
CA LEU A 55 0.13 1.09 16.06
C LEU A 55 1.02 0.84 14.82
N ILE A 56 1.63 -0.35 14.70
CA ILE A 56 2.45 -0.73 13.53
C ILE A 56 1.59 -0.73 12.26
N GLU A 57 0.39 -1.31 12.32
CA GLU A 57 -0.55 -1.32 11.20
C GLU A 57 -0.91 0.10 10.76
N ALA A 58 -1.27 0.98 11.71
CA ALA A 58 -1.59 2.37 11.42
C ALA A 58 -0.41 3.11 10.78
N ALA A 59 0.80 2.94 11.31
CA ALA A 59 2.01 3.54 10.76
C ALA A 59 2.33 3.02 9.34
N ALA A 60 2.16 1.73 9.09
CA ALA A 60 2.38 1.13 7.78
C ALA A 60 1.38 1.66 6.74
N VAL A 61 0.10 1.72 7.09
CA VAL A 61 -0.95 2.25 6.23
C VAL A 61 -0.73 3.74 5.92
N GLU A 62 -0.40 4.54 6.93
CA GLU A 62 -0.13 5.97 6.77
C GLU A 62 1.09 6.22 5.86
N ARG A 63 2.19 5.51 6.10
CA ARG A 63 3.40 5.59 5.28
C ARG A 63 3.14 5.12 3.84
N MET A 64 2.37 4.06 3.65
CA MET A 64 1.96 3.60 2.31
C MET A 64 1.12 4.66 1.59
N HIS A 65 0.15 5.28 2.28
CA HIS A 65 -0.64 6.35 1.69
C HIS A 65 0.19 7.57 1.30
N ALA A 66 1.16 7.97 2.13
CA ALA A 66 2.09 9.05 1.80
C ALA A 66 2.89 8.73 0.53
N LEU A 67 3.50 7.54 0.45
CA LEU A 67 4.24 7.09 -0.74
C LEU A 67 3.38 7.14 -2.01
N PHE A 68 2.14 6.63 -1.94
CA PHE A 68 1.22 6.71 -3.09
C PHE A 68 0.80 8.13 -3.44
N GLY A 69 0.65 9.01 -2.44
CA GLY A 69 0.32 10.41 -2.64
C GLY A 69 1.42 11.17 -3.39
N ASP A 70 2.68 10.87 -3.07
CA ASP A 70 3.85 11.50 -3.70
C ASP A 70 4.05 11.03 -5.14
N VAL A 71 3.82 9.74 -5.41
CA VAL A 71 4.11 9.11 -6.72
C VAL A 71 2.97 9.27 -7.72
N VAL A 72 1.71 9.37 -7.27
CA VAL A 72 0.53 9.32 -8.15
C VAL A 72 -0.22 10.65 -8.19
N PRO A 73 0.37 11.75 -8.72
CA PRO A 73 -0.36 13.00 -8.89
C PRO A 73 -1.41 12.82 -10.00
N GLY A 74 -2.69 12.79 -9.62
CA GLY A 74 -3.85 13.01 -10.50
C GLY A 74 -3.82 12.31 -11.87
N VAL A 75 -3.40 11.04 -11.94
CA VAL A 75 -3.31 10.30 -13.21
C VAL A 75 -4.69 10.17 -13.83
N ALA A 76 -4.92 10.86 -14.93
CA ALA A 76 -6.11 10.66 -15.73
C ALA A 76 -6.02 9.31 -16.45
N ALA A 77 -7.16 8.60 -16.60
CA ALA A 77 -7.24 7.31 -17.28
C ALA A 77 -6.79 7.33 -18.76
N VAL A 78 -6.55 8.52 -19.33
CA VAL A 78 -6.28 8.77 -20.75
C VAL A 78 -4.96 8.12 -21.23
N ASP A 79 -3.99 7.88 -20.33
CA ASP A 79 -2.73 7.20 -20.67
C ASP A 79 -2.29 6.21 -19.58
N TRP A 80 -3.15 5.25 -19.26
CA TRP A 80 -2.84 4.17 -18.32
C TRP A 80 -1.58 3.39 -18.74
N GLU A 81 -1.48 3.02 -20.01
CA GLU A 81 -0.41 2.16 -20.52
C GLU A 81 0.96 2.85 -20.48
N GLY A 82 1.05 4.14 -20.84
CA GLY A 82 2.29 4.91 -20.75
C GLY A 82 2.66 5.32 -19.32
N THR A 83 1.68 5.48 -18.43
CA THR A 83 1.91 6.05 -17.09
C THR A 83 2.21 5.00 -16.02
N VAL A 84 1.58 3.82 -16.09
CA VAL A 84 1.72 2.77 -15.06
C VAL A 84 3.15 2.29 -14.86
N PRO A 85 3.96 2.01 -15.92
CA PRO A 85 5.34 1.56 -15.72
C PRO A 85 6.19 2.50 -14.88
N ARG A 86 6.03 3.82 -15.11
CA ARG A 86 6.73 4.85 -14.33
C ARG A 86 6.28 4.84 -12.86
N ILE A 87 4.97 4.79 -12.62
CA ILE A 87 4.41 4.76 -11.26
C ILE A 87 4.88 3.55 -10.48
N VAL A 88 4.80 2.36 -11.07
CA VAL A 88 5.22 1.13 -10.40
C VAL A 88 6.69 1.21 -10.03
N ARG A 89 7.54 1.73 -10.92
CA ARG A 89 8.96 1.95 -10.64
C ARG A 89 9.18 2.92 -9.46
N GLU A 90 8.57 4.09 -9.51
CA GLU A 90 8.69 5.11 -8.45
C GLU A 90 8.18 4.58 -7.09
N LEU A 91 7.10 3.79 -7.08
CA LEU A 91 6.62 3.11 -5.86
C LEU A 91 7.64 2.11 -5.33
N LEU A 92 8.19 1.23 -6.18
CA LEU A 92 9.19 0.25 -5.76
C LEU A 92 10.46 0.93 -5.23
N GLU A 93 10.92 1.99 -5.88
CA GLU A 93 12.05 2.80 -5.42
C GLU A 93 11.75 3.47 -4.08
N GLY A 94 10.56 4.04 -3.90
CA GLY A 94 10.12 4.64 -2.64
C GLY A 94 10.01 3.62 -1.50
N LEU A 95 9.61 2.38 -1.78
CA LEU A 95 9.64 1.29 -0.80
C LEU A 95 11.07 0.98 -0.33
N LEU A 96 12.06 1.07 -1.22
CA LEU A 96 13.47 0.82 -0.88
C LEU A 96 14.05 1.87 0.07
N VAL A 97 13.57 3.11 0.03
CA VAL A 97 13.99 4.18 0.95
C VAL A 97 13.77 3.76 2.41
N HIS A 98 12.72 2.98 2.68
CA HIS A 98 12.36 2.49 4.01
C HIS A 98 12.28 0.96 4.06
N ALA A 99 13.21 0.28 3.38
CA ALA A 99 13.18 -1.18 3.24
C ALA A 99 13.15 -1.93 4.59
N ASN A 100 13.88 -1.44 5.60
CA ASN A 100 13.90 -2.03 6.94
C ASN A 100 12.51 -2.00 7.59
N PHE A 101 11.85 -0.83 7.55
CA PHE A 101 10.50 -0.66 8.06
C PHE A 101 9.55 -1.68 7.44
N TYR A 102 9.49 -1.72 6.10
CA TYR A 102 8.55 -2.59 5.41
C TYR A 102 8.85 -4.07 5.62
N ARG A 103 10.12 -4.47 5.61
CA ARG A 103 10.51 -5.86 5.90
C ARG A 103 10.04 -6.29 7.28
N ARG A 104 10.24 -5.48 8.32
CA ARG A 104 9.80 -5.80 9.68
C ARG A 104 8.28 -5.93 9.79
N VAL A 105 7.55 -5.01 9.15
CA VAL A 105 6.08 -5.06 9.09
C VAL A 105 5.62 -6.35 8.41
N LEU A 106 6.26 -6.73 7.29
CA LEU A 106 5.86 -7.87 6.47
C LEU A 106 6.35 -9.22 7.02
N SER A 107 7.37 -9.24 7.87
CA SER A 107 7.83 -10.43 8.59
C SER A 107 7.19 -10.60 9.96
N GLY A 108 6.48 -9.58 10.47
CA GLY A 108 5.82 -9.59 11.76
C GLY A 108 4.35 -10.06 11.73
N GLY A 109 3.73 -10.13 12.92
CA GLY A 109 2.34 -10.58 13.07
C GLY A 109 1.27 -9.67 12.45
N THR A 110 1.63 -8.45 12.05
CA THR A 110 0.72 -7.48 11.41
C THR A 110 0.69 -7.58 9.88
N ALA A 111 1.55 -8.40 9.29
CA ALA A 111 1.73 -8.48 7.84
C ALA A 111 0.41 -8.69 7.08
N ARG A 112 -0.45 -9.59 7.56
CA ARG A 112 -1.74 -9.89 6.92
C ARG A 112 -2.66 -8.65 6.89
N ALA A 113 -2.83 -7.97 8.02
CA ALA A 113 -3.72 -6.81 8.12
C ALA A 113 -3.24 -5.64 7.25
N VAL A 114 -1.91 -5.42 7.20
CA VAL A 114 -1.30 -4.41 6.34
C VAL A 114 -1.49 -4.77 4.86
N GLN A 115 -1.24 -6.02 4.47
CA GLN A 115 -1.45 -6.47 3.08
C GLN A 115 -2.93 -6.33 2.67
N GLU A 116 -3.87 -6.71 3.53
CA GLU A 116 -5.32 -6.52 3.28
C GLU A 116 -5.67 -5.05 3.07
N SER A 117 -5.14 -4.15 3.91
CA SER A 117 -5.34 -2.70 3.77
C SER A 117 -4.77 -2.15 2.46
N VAL A 118 -3.57 -2.61 2.06
CA VAL A 118 -2.94 -2.23 0.79
C VAL A 118 -3.75 -2.75 -0.41
N VAL A 119 -4.21 -4.00 -0.36
CA VAL A 119 -5.07 -4.58 -1.41
C VAL A 119 -6.36 -3.76 -1.54
N ALA A 120 -7.05 -3.49 -0.44
CA ALA A 120 -8.29 -2.70 -0.47
C ALA A 120 -8.05 -1.28 -1.03
N PHE A 121 -6.91 -0.67 -0.71
CA PHE A 121 -6.51 0.62 -1.28
C PHE A 121 -6.25 0.53 -2.79
N LEU A 122 -5.49 -0.47 -3.24
CA LEU A 122 -5.19 -0.69 -4.65
C LEU A 122 -6.45 -0.98 -5.47
N VAL A 123 -7.41 -1.74 -4.94
CA VAL A 123 -8.72 -1.96 -5.59
C VAL A 123 -9.41 -0.62 -5.86
N ARG A 124 -9.52 0.24 -4.84
CA ARG A 124 -10.13 1.58 -5.01
C ARG A 124 -9.39 2.40 -6.05
N ARG A 125 -8.06 2.32 -6.08
CA ARG A 125 -7.23 3.06 -7.06
C ARG A 125 -7.43 2.53 -8.48
N LEU A 126 -7.41 1.22 -8.67
CA LEU A 126 -7.66 0.58 -9.97
C LEU A 126 -9.05 0.96 -10.51
N LEU A 127 -10.08 0.91 -9.67
CA LEU A 127 -11.44 1.29 -10.06
C LEU A 127 -11.62 2.79 -10.31
N ALA A 128 -10.78 3.65 -9.76
CA ALA A 128 -10.89 5.10 -9.94
C ALA A 128 -10.06 5.63 -11.11
N PHE A 129 -8.90 5.02 -11.39
CA PHE A 129 -7.89 5.60 -12.28
C PHE A 129 -7.45 4.69 -13.43
N SER A 130 -7.93 3.45 -13.47
CA SER A 130 -7.69 2.58 -14.63
C SER A 130 -8.91 2.54 -15.54
N PRO A 131 -8.72 2.18 -16.82
CA PRO A 131 -9.81 1.91 -17.76
C PRO A 131 -10.78 0.78 -17.35
N LEU A 132 -10.56 0.07 -16.23
CA LEU A 132 -11.53 -0.91 -15.71
C LEU A 132 -12.89 -0.29 -15.37
N ALA A 133 -12.90 1.00 -15.02
CA ALA A 133 -14.10 1.75 -14.66
C ALA A 133 -14.94 2.16 -15.87
N GLU A 134 -14.35 2.13 -17.06
CA GLU A 134 -15.04 2.51 -18.28
C GLU A 134 -16.18 1.52 -18.55
N ARG A 135 -17.40 2.05 -18.59
CA ARG A 135 -18.59 1.23 -18.75
C ARG A 135 -18.62 0.60 -20.14
N ALA A 136 -18.76 -0.72 -20.18
CA ALA A 136 -19.25 -1.39 -21.38
C ALA A 136 -20.63 -0.83 -21.75
N PRO A 137 -20.92 -0.58 -23.04
CA PRO A 137 -22.29 -0.27 -23.47
C PRO A 137 -23.23 -1.40 -23.01
N GLY A 138 -24.19 -1.07 -22.14
CA GLY A 138 -25.18 -2.02 -21.61
C GLY A 138 -25.15 -2.30 -20.11
N GLY A 139 -24.26 -1.66 -19.33
CA GLY A 139 -24.28 -1.78 -17.86
C GLY A 139 -23.69 -3.11 -17.35
N GLY A 140 -22.40 -3.32 -17.58
CA GLY A 140 -21.69 -4.55 -17.20
C GLY A 140 -21.77 -4.93 -15.71
N ASP A 141 -21.49 -6.20 -15.41
CA ASP A 141 -21.46 -6.77 -14.06
C ASP A 141 -20.37 -6.07 -13.20
N HIS A 142 -20.79 -5.10 -12.39
CA HIS A 142 -19.92 -4.34 -11.50
C HIS A 142 -19.19 -5.26 -10.51
N ALA A 143 -19.86 -6.32 -10.05
CA ALA A 143 -19.26 -7.27 -9.12
C ALA A 143 -18.16 -8.08 -9.78
N ARG A 144 -18.26 -8.37 -11.09
CA ARG A 144 -17.17 -9.00 -11.85
C ARG A 144 -15.96 -8.07 -12.01
N VAL A 145 -16.20 -6.78 -12.30
CA VAL A 145 -15.12 -5.79 -12.41
C VAL A 145 -14.41 -5.62 -11.07
N GLU A 146 -15.17 -5.53 -9.97
CA GLU A 146 -14.62 -5.42 -8.62
C GLU A 146 -13.80 -6.66 -8.24
N ARG A 147 -14.31 -7.87 -8.48
CA ARG A 147 -13.54 -9.12 -8.27
C ARG A 147 -12.24 -9.15 -9.09
N PHE A 148 -12.27 -8.64 -10.32
CA PHE A 148 -11.08 -8.57 -11.17
C PHE A 148 -10.07 -7.54 -10.65
N ALA A 149 -10.53 -6.36 -10.20
CA ALA A 149 -9.68 -5.39 -9.53
C ALA A 149 -9.05 -5.96 -8.26
N THR A 150 -9.80 -6.74 -7.47
CA THR A 150 -9.28 -7.47 -6.30
C THR A 150 -8.21 -8.47 -6.69
N LEU A 151 -8.40 -9.24 -7.77
CA LEU A 151 -7.39 -10.17 -8.26
C LEU A 151 -6.09 -9.45 -8.65
N LEU A 152 -6.19 -8.35 -9.41
CA LEU A 152 -5.01 -7.57 -9.81
C LEU A 152 -4.31 -6.94 -8.61
N ALA A 153 -5.06 -6.34 -7.68
CA ALA A 153 -4.53 -5.74 -6.47
C ALA A 153 -3.81 -6.77 -5.59
N ALA A 154 -4.45 -7.92 -5.33
CA ALA A 154 -3.86 -8.98 -4.52
C ALA A 154 -2.61 -9.58 -5.18
N GLY A 155 -2.65 -9.86 -6.48
CA GLY A 155 -1.49 -10.36 -7.23
C GLY A 155 -0.33 -9.36 -7.23
N THR A 156 -0.62 -8.07 -7.42
CA THR A 156 0.39 -7.01 -7.36
C THR A 156 1.02 -6.92 -5.98
N THR A 157 0.20 -6.88 -4.92
CA THR A 157 0.69 -6.88 -3.54
C THR A 157 1.57 -8.09 -3.26
N TRP A 158 1.17 -9.29 -3.73
CA TRP A 158 1.96 -10.50 -3.57
C TRP A 158 3.34 -10.40 -4.23
N LEU A 159 3.39 -9.96 -5.50
CA LEU A 159 4.65 -9.80 -6.23
C LEU A 159 5.57 -8.76 -5.57
N VAL A 160 5.02 -7.64 -5.13
CA VAL A 160 5.79 -6.57 -4.46
C VAL A 160 6.30 -7.03 -3.09
N VAL A 161 5.47 -7.71 -2.29
CA VAL A 161 5.88 -8.24 -0.99
C VAL A 161 6.96 -9.30 -1.15
N GLY A 162 6.78 -10.26 -2.05
CA GLY A 162 7.78 -11.28 -2.35
C GLY A 162 9.10 -10.64 -2.77
N TRP A 163 9.04 -9.73 -3.75
CA TRP A 163 10.21 -8.96 -4.16
C TRP A 163 10.84 -8.26 -2.96
N LEU A 164 10.11 -7.49 -2.16
CA LEU A 164 10.70 -6.75 -1.04
C LEU A 164 11.39 -7.66 -0.01
N LEU A 165 10.81 -8.85 0.25
CA LEU A 165 11.31 -9.82 1.22
C LEU A 165 12.52 -10.61 0.73
N ASP A 166 12.76 -10.71 -0.59
CA ASP A 166 13.96 -11.35 -1.14
C ASP A 166 15.27 -10.63 -0.73
N GLY A 167 15.19 -9.40 -0.23
CA GLY A 167 16.35 -8.67 0.32
C GLY A 167 17.50 -8.52 -0.67
N ASP A 168 18.65 -9.12 -0.37
CA ASP A 168 19.85 -9.01 -1.23
C ASP A 168 19.74 -9.89 -2.49
N ALA A 169 18.86 -10.90 -2.49
CA ALA A 169 18.60 -11.74 -3.66
C ALA A 169 17.60 -11.11 -4.65
N ARG A 170 17.11 -9.90 -4.34
CA ARG A 170 16.17 -9.18 -5.21
C ARG A 170 16.78 -8.90 -6.57
N ARG A 171 15.99 -9.18 -7.60
CA ARG A 171 16.21 -8.61 -8.92
C ARG A 171 16.09 -7.08 -8.90
N PRO A 172 16.73 -6.36 -9.84
CA PRO A 172 16.68 -4.90 -9.90
C PRO A 172 15.25 -4.33 -9.93
N ALA A 173 15.04 -3.19 -9.28
CA ALA A 173 13.73 -2.53 -9.23
C ALA A 173 13.19 -2.20 -10.63
N ALA A 174 14.06 -1.88 -11.59
CA ALA A 174 13.68 -1.65 -12.98
C ALA A 174 13.06 -2.88 -13.65
N GLU A 175 13.65 -4.07 -13.44
CA GLU A 175 13.10 -5.32 -13.99
C GLU A 175 11.81 -5.73 -13.27
N ALA A 176 11.80 -5.65 -11.93
CA ALA A 176 10.61 -5.99 -11.15
C ALA A 176 9.42 -5.07 -11.48
N SER A 177 9.65 -3.77 -11.64
CA SER A 177 8.61 -2.82 -11.98
C SER A 177 8.10 -2.98 -13.40
N ALA A 178 8.98 -3.27 -14.38
CA ALA A 178 8.58 -3.52 -15.75
C ALA A 178 7.61 -4.71 -15.85
N ASP A 179 7.97 -5.85 -15.25
CA ASP A 179 7.13 -7.05 -15.24
C ASP A 179 5.77 -6.81 -14.56
N ILE A 180 5.78 -6.18 -13.37
CA ILE A 180 4.54 -5.90 -12.63
C ILE A 180 3.64 -4.94 -13.43
N ALA A 181 4.23 -3.91 -14.06
CA ALA A 181 3.49 -2.97 -14.89
C ALA A 181 2.92 -3.64 -16.14
N GLU A 182 3.67 -4.53 -16.80
CA GLU A 182 3.19 -5.30 -17.95
C GLU A 182 1.98 -6.16 -17.57
N LEU A 183 2.04 -6.87 -16.44
CA LEU A 183 0.92 -7.68 -15.94
C LEU A 183 -0.32 -6.83 -15.63
N LEU A 184 -0.14 -5.66 -15.01
CA LEU A 184 -1.22 -4.72 -14.74
C LEU A 184 -1.86 -4.19 -16.02
N VAL A 185 -1.06 -3.72 -16.97
CA VAL A 185 -1.52 -3.18 -18.26
C VAL A 185 -2.25 -4.27 -19.05
N THR A 186 -1.66 -5.45 -19.18
CA THR A 186 -2.23 -6.59 -19.90
C THR A 186 -3.52 -7.07 -19.26
N GLY A 187 -3.56 -7.15 -17.93
CA GLY A 187 -4.76 -7.55 -17.19
C GLY A 187 -5.93 -6.59 -17.44
N VAL A 188 -5.68 -5.28 -17.34
CA VAL A 188 -6.69 -4.25 -17.60
C VAL A 188 -7.17 -4.28 -19.06
N ALA A 189 -6.25 -4.38 -20.03
CA ALA A 189 -6.59 -4.45 -21.46
C ALA A 189 -7.45 -5.69 -21.80
N SER A 190 -7.08 -6.85 -21.27
CA SER A 190 -7.80 -8.12 -21.49
C SER A 190 -9.26 -8.04 -21.03
N GLN A 191 -9.50 -7.37 -19.90
CA GLN A 191 -10.86 -7.20 -19.38
C GLN A 191 -11.73 -6.30 -20.27
N ARG A 192 -11.15 -5.23 -20.85
CA ARG A 192 -11.86 -4.36 -21.81
C ARG A 192 -12.27 -5.13 -23.06
N LEU A 193 -11.37 -5.94 -23.60
CA LEU A 193 -11.65 -6.78 -24.77
C LEU A 193 -12.77 -7.80 -24.49
N ALA A 194 -12.76 -8.45 -23.33
CA ALA A 194 -13.83 -9.36 -22.93
C ALA A 194 -15.19 -8.65 -22.85
N ALA A 195 -15.22 -7.43 -22.28
CA ALA A 195 -16.44 -6.64 -22.17
C ALA A 195 -17.02 -6.21 -23.53
N LEU A 196 -16.16 -5.91 -24.51
CA LEU A 196 -16.59 -5.60 -25.88
C LEU A 196 -17.23 -6.80 -26.59
N HIS A 197 -16.72 -8.01 -26.35
CA HIS A 197 -17.24 -9.23 -26.97
C HIS A 197 -18.55 -9.73 -26.34
N SER A 198 -18.80 -9.47 -25.05
CA SER A 198 -20.05 -9.87 -24.37
C SER A 198 -21.26 -8.97 -24.66
N SER A 199 -21.10 -7.88 -25.41
CA SER A 199 -22.17 -6.93 -25.78
C SER A 199 -22.79 -7.21 -27.17
N LYS A 200 -22.31 -8.24 -27.89
CA LYS A 200 -22.89 -8.74 -29.14
C LYS A 200 -23.77 -9.96 -28.90
#